data_AF-K9VRC1-F1
#
_entry.id   AF-K9VRC1-F1
#
_cell.length_a   1.000
_cell.length_b   1.000
_cell.length_c   1.000
_cell.angle_alpha   90.00
_cell.angle_beta   90.00
_cell.angle_gamma   90.00
#
_symmetry.space_group_name_H-M   'P 1'
#
loop_
_entity.id
_entity.type
_entity.pdbx_description
1 polymer ?
#
loop_
_entity_poly.entity_id
_entity_poly.type
_entity_poly.pdbx_seq_one_letter_code
_entity_poly.pdbx_strand_id
1 'polypeptide(L)'
;MTLKELISKFIPDGFSPEAQEIITAMVLESYTESKDLGKQVEATIKQFEAEYPALAICPRCEGCGCNYCDFDGLYNPDDKEPDGTN
;
A
#
# COMPACT_ATOMS: atom_id res chain seq x y z
N MET A 1 -11.63 4.55 -21.71
CA MET A 1 -11.32 4.38 -20.27
C MET A 1 -11.66 2.96 -19.89
N THR A 2 -10.65 2.22 -19.46
CA THR A 2 -10.74 0.85 -18.96
C THR A 2 -10.79 0.84 -17.43
N LEU A 3 -11.24 -0.27 -16.83
CA LEU A 3 -11.25 -0.43 -15.38
C LEU A 3 -9.85 -0.28 -14.77
N LYS A 4 -8.81 -0.78 -15.45
CA LYS A 4 -7.40 -0.61 -15.05
C LYS A 4 -7.00 0.87 -14.96
N GLU A 5 -7.33 1.67 -15.97
CA GLU A 5 -7.05 3.11 -15.96
C GLU A 5 -7.80 3.86 -14.84
N LEU A 6 -8.97 3.37 -14.41
CA LEU A 6 -9.67 3.93 -13.27
C LEU A 6 -8.99 3.54 -11.95
N ILE A 7 -8.62 2.27 -11.78
CA ILE A 7 -7.91 1.77 -10.60
C ILE A 7 -6.61 2.54 -10.39
N SER A 8 -5.80 2.72 -11.44
CA SER A 8 -4.53 3.46 -11.34
C SER A 8 -4.70 4.92 -10.91
N LYS A 9 -5.88 5.53 -11.05
CA LYS A 9 -6.15 6.89 -10.53
C LYS A 9 -6.43 6.93 -9.03
N PHE A 10 -6.81 5.81 -8.43
CA PHE A 10 -7.05 5.69 -7.00
C PHE A 10 -5.80 5.19 -6.26
N ILE A 11 -4.87 4.54 -6.95
CA ILE A 11 -3.59 4.13 -6.37
C ILE A 11 -2.69 5.36 -6.20
N PRO A 12 -2.13 5.60 -5.01
CA PRO A 12 -1.18 6.68 -4.77
C PRO A 12 0.07 6.56 -5.66
N ASP A 13 0.53 7.65 -6.26
CA ASP A 13 1.80 7.74 -7.01
C ASP A 13 3.05 7.41 -6.16
N GLY A 14 2.90 7.31 -4.84
CA GLY A 14 3.96 6.90 -3.92
C GLY A 14 4.33 5.42 -3.99
N PHE A 15 3.52 4.57 -4.62
CA PHE A 15 3.86 3.15 -4.80
C PHE A 15 4.81 2.93 -5.97
N SER A 16 5.77 2.01 -5.80
CA SER A 16 6.61 1.51 -6.89
C SER A 16 5.77 0.89 -8.01
N PRO A 17 6.24 0.89 -9.28
CA PRO A 17 5.48 0.30 -10.39
C PRO A 17 5.05 -1.15 -10.13
N GLU A 18 5.92 -1.95 -9.51
CA GLU A 18 5.62 -3.32 -9.11
C GLU A 18 4.46 -3.40 -8.10
N ALA A 19 4.47 -2.55 -7.08
CA ALA A 19 3.38 -2.46 -6.11
C ALA A 19 2.07 -2.03 -6.77
N GLN A 20 2.10 -1.07 -7.69
CA GLN A 20 0.92 -0.65 -8.44
C GLN A 20 0.34 -1.79 -9.30
N GLU A 21 1.18 -2.62 -9.93
CA GLU A 21 0.74 -3.78 -10.68
C GLU A 21 0.06 -4.83 -9.79
N ILE A 22 0.64 -5.12 -8.62
CA ILE A 22 0.08 -6.08 -7.66
C ILE A 22 -1.26 -5.56 -7.12
N ILE A 23 -1.32 -4.33 -6.63
CA ILE A 23 -2.57 -3.72 -6.14
C ILE A 23 -3.64 -3.75 -7.23
N THR A 24 -3.28 -3.41 -8.47
CA THR A 24 -4.22 -3.45 -9.61
C THR A 24 -4.75 -4.87 -9.85
N ALA A 25 -3.89 -5.89 -9.80
CA ALA A 25 -4.31 -7.28 -9.94
C ALA A 25 -5.27 -7.70 -8.83
N MET A 26 -4.94 -7.40 -7.57
CA MET A 26 -5.77 -7.72 -6.40
C MET A 26 -7.15 -7.05 -6.46
N VAL A 27 -7.20 -5.78 -6.90
CA VAL A 27 -8.48 -5.09 -7.10
C VAL A 27 -9.28 -5.77 -8.20
N LEU A 28 -8.67 -6.13 -9.33
CA LEU A 28 -9.38 -6.80 -10.43
C LEU A 28 -9.93 -8.17 -10.03
N GLU A 29 -9.20 -8.93 -9.21
CA GLU A 29 -9.65 -10.23 -8.70
C GLU A 29 -10.80 -10.11 -7.71
N SER A 30 -10.81 -9.05 -6.89
CA SER A 30 -11.84 -8.79 -5.88
C SER A 30 -12.94 -7.83 -6.35
N TYR A 31 -12.84 -7.31 -7.59
CA TYR A 31 -13.71 -6.26 -8.10
C TYR A 31 -15.15 -6.75 -8.23
N THR A 32 -16.04 -6.01 -7.60
CA THR A 32 -17.49 -6.19 -7.72
C THR A 32 -18.14 -4.90 -8.18
N GLU A 33 -18.89 -4.95 -9.29
CA GLU A 33 -19.52 -3.78 -9.91
C GLU A 33 -20.56 -3.10 -9.00
N SER A 34 -21.07 -3.81 -7.99
CA SER A 34 -22.03 -3.29 -7.01
C SER A 34 -21.40 -2.46 -5.88
N LYS A 35 -20.06 -2.39 -5.79
CA LYS A 35 -19.34 -1.67 -4.74
C LYS A 35 -18.59 -0.48 -5.31
N ASP A 36 -18.48 0.57 -4.50
CA ASP A 36 -17.71 1.76 -4.84
C ASP A 36 -16.24 1.39 -5.14
N LEU A 37 -15.78 1.71 -6.35
CA LEU A 37 -14.43 1.35 -6.80
C LEU A 37 -13.35 1.98 -5.92
N GLY A 38 -13.52 3.23 -5.50
CA GLY A 38 -12.55 3.92 -4.65
C GLY A 38 -12.40 3.21 -3.30
N LYS A 39 -13.51 2.81 -2.69
CA LYS A 39 -13.48 2.02 -1.43
C LYS A 39 -12.86 0.64 -1.61
N GLN A 40 -13.08 -0.02 -2.75
CA GLN A 40 -12.44 -1.31 -3.05
C GLN A 40 -10.93 -1.14 -3.17
N VAL A 41 -10.46 -0.14 -3.93
CA VAL A 41 -9.03 0.14 -4.09
C VAL A 41 -8.39 0.47 -2.74
N GLU A 42 -9.02 1.32 -1.91
CA GLU A 42 -8.50 1.63 -0.57
C GLU A 42 -8.40 0.39 0.34
N ALA A 43 -9.42 -0.48 0.34
CA ALA A 43 -9.40 -1.71 1.10
C ALA A 43 -8.31 -2.67 0.62
N THR A 44 -8.12 -2.76 -0.70
CA THR A 44 -7.05 -3.57 -1.30
C THR A 44 -5.67 -3.01 -0.99
N ILE A 45 -5.50 -1.69 -0.98
CA ILE A 45 -4.22 -1.06 -0.57
C ILE A 45 -3.90 -1.48 0.87
N LYS A 46 -4.85 -1.37 1.81
CA LYS A 46 -4.63 -1.81 3.20
C LYS A 46 -4.28 -3.29 3.31
N GLN A 47 -4.92 -4.13 2.51
CA GLN A 47 -4.60 -5.55 2.44
C GLN A 47 -3.19 -5.78 1.87
N PHE A 48 -2.83 -5.09 0.79
CA PHE A 48 -1.50 -5.14 0.19
C PHE A 48 -0.42 -4.68 1.17
N GLU A 49 -0.66 -3.62 1.95
CA GLU A 49 0.24 -3.15 2.98
C GLU A 49 0.46 -4.20 4.09
N ALA A 50 -0.57 -4.98 4.42
CA ALA A 50 -0.49 -6.06 5.40
C ALA A 50 0.20 -7.33 4.86
N GLU A 51 -0.06 -7.70 3.60
CA GLU A 51 0.51 -8.90 2.97
C GLU A 51 1.93 -8.68 2.42
N TYR A 52 2.22 -7.47 1.94
CA TYR A 52 3.47 -7.08 1.30
C TYR A 52 4.08 -5.82 1.96
N PRO A 53 4.35 -5.84 3.27
CA PRO A 53 4.83 -4.64 3.97
C PRO A 53 6.15 -4.11 3.39
N ALA A 54 7.02 -4.97 2.87
CA ALA A 54 8.27 -4.59 2.22
C ALA A 54 8.08 -3.85 0.88
N LEU A 55 6.97 -4.09 0.17
CA LEU A 55 6.64 -3.42 -1.10
C LEU A 55 5.75 -2.18 -0.89
N ALA A 56 5.12 -2.09 0.28
CA ALA A 56 4.38 -0.91 0.72
C ALA A 56 5.26 0.22 1.25
N ILE A 57 6.56 -0.02 1.39
CA ILE A 57 7.54 0.98 1.79
C ILE A 57 7.57 2.09 0.74
N CYS A 58 7.22 3.32 1.14
CA CYS A 58 7.33 4.43 0.22
C CYS A 58 8.81 4.64 -0.17
N PRO A 59 9.13 4.66 -1.48
CA PRO A 59 10.49 4.70 -2.00
C PRO A 59 11.21 6.03 -1.72
N ARG A 60 10.47 7.04 -1.26
CA ARG A 60 11.00 8.36 -0.93
C ARG A 60 11.42 8.47 0.54
N CYS A 61 10.73 7.73 1.42
CA CYS A 61 10.97 7.74 2.85
C CYS A 61 11.61 6.44 3.34
N GLU A 62 11.70 5.41 2.50
CA GLU A 62 12.21 4.07 2.83
C GLU A 62 11.59 3.49 4.11
N GLY A 63 10.34 3.91 4.42
CA GLY A 63 9.63 3.46 5.62
C GLY A 63 9.92 4.27 6.88
N CYS A 64 10.79 5.28 6.84
CA CYS A 64 11.07 6.20 7.95
C CYS A 64 9.99 7.28 8.17
N GLY A 65 8.93 7.29 7.35
CA GLY A 65 7.90 8.33 7.33
C GLY A 65 8.38 9.63 6.65
N CYS A 66 7.52 10.25 5.85
CA CYS A 66 7.78 11.58 5.30
C CYS A 66 6.46 12.33 5.06
N ASN A 67 6.48 13.65 4.90
CA ASN A 67 5.27 14.44 4.63
C ASN A 67 4.56 14.11 3.28
N TYR A 68 5.08 13.16 2.50
CA TYR A 68 4.53 12.72 1.22
C TYR A 68 3.88 11.33 1.31
N CYS A 69 4.42 10.45 2.15
CA CYS A 69 3.87 9.14 2.47
C CYS A 69 3.20 9.36 3.83
N ASP A 70 1.87 9.42 3.95
CA ASP A 70 1.14 9.55 5.25
C ASP A 70 1.30 8.27 6.13
N PHE A 71 2.51 7.71 6.08
CA PHE A 71 3.00 6.49 6.66
C PHE A 71 3.71 6.91 7.94
N ASP A 72 3.16 6.53 9.08
CA ASP A 72 3.59 6.95 10.44
C ASP A 72 4.95 6.32 10.87
N GLY A 73 5.75 5.82 9.93
CA GLY A 73 7.09 5.29 10.21
C GLY A 73 7.12 4.00 11.03
N LEU A 74 6.02 3.24 11.11
CA LEU A 74 5.92 2.03 11.95
C LEU A 74 6.37 0.73 11.28
N TYR A 75 7.20 0.76 10.24
CA TYR A 75 7.89 -0.46 9.81
C TYR A 75 9.35 -0.44 10.26
N ASN A 76 9.54 -0.79 11.53
CA ASN A 76 10.80 -1.33 12.02
C ASN A 76 10.78 -2.85 11.78
N PRO A 77 11.43 -3.40 10.72
CA PRO A 77 11.77 -4.83 10.70
C PRO A 77 12.78 -5.20 11.79
N ASP A 78 13.32 -4.20 12.51
CA ASP A 78 14.26 -4.31 13.62
C ASP A 78 13.63 -4.01 14.99
N ASP A 79 12.30 -4.07 15.14
CA ASP A 79 11.66 -4.24 16.46
C ASP A 79 11.88 -5.69 16.94
N LYS A 80 13.16 -6.09 17.02
CA LYS A 80 13.60 -6.77 18.23
C LYS A 80 13.31 -5.77 19.33
N GLU A 81 12.44 -6.17 20.27
CA GLU A 81 12.22 -5.47 21.52
C GLU A 81 13.53 -4.79 21.97
N PRO A 82 13.55 -3.51 22.39
CA PRO A 82 14.63 -3.10 23.26
C PRO A 82 14.56 -4.04 24.45
N ASP A 83 15.47 -5.01 24.52
CA ASP A 83 15.67 -5.85 25.70
C ASP A 83 15.93 -4.88 26.84
N GLY A 84 14.85 -4.57 27.55
CA GLY A 84 14.91 -3.78 28.75
C GLY A 84 15.61 -4.65 29.76
N THR A 85 16.91 -4.47 29.95
CA THR A 85 17.61 -4.76 31.20
C THR A 85 18.90 -3.94 31.31
N ASN A 86 18.89 -3.01 32.27
CA ASN A 86 20.01 -2.37 33.00
C ASN A 86 21.20 -1.80 32.23
#